data_AF-A0A3D4PTT7-F1
#
_entry.id   AF-A0A3D4PTT7-F1
#
_cell.length_a   1.000
_cell.length_b   1.000
_cell.length_c   1.000
_cell.angle_alpha   90.00
_cell.angle_beta   90.00
_cell.angle_gamma   90.00
#
_symmetry.space_group_name_H-M   'P 1'
#
loop_
_entity.id
_entity.type
_entity.pdbx_description
1 polymer ?
#
loop_
_entity_poly.entity_id
_entity_poly.type
_entity_poly.pdbx_seq_one_letter_code
_entity_poly.pdbx_strand_id
1 'polypeptide(L)'
;MTDDTGAKPPRITSVEIGPRTRALCWVFGIALVTAGGVAAFVSDNQAGTTALVLFGGLLLFIAITQRVPLLIEVGTAKLDTSYYEASDSVFEAGRDATAADPEIELASPDSAVSEADRRRVLGSPYRGAVAARAAGITYRQLDYWARTELVSPTASAIGDEVATRRFAGNDVVLLRLVKELLDSGLSLQQIRHIIDTLRPVDLAGLRGMYLVHDRNGIQITAEIRSTDFSLPSTVVRLDPAIDRVVQTLDAFDAFDAGTANERAQR
;
A
#
# COMPACT_ATOMS: atom_id res chain seq x y z
N MET A 1 20.69 -7.86 -33.75
CA MET A 1 19.37 -7.36 -34.19
C MET A 1 18.40 -7.71 -33.08
N THR A 2 18.41 -6.89 -32.03
CA THR A 2 17.61 -7.09 -30.82
C THR A 2 16.23 -6.48 -31.08
N ASP A 3 15.22 -7.33 -31.05
CA ASP A 3 13.81 -6.95 -31.13
C ASP A 3 13.42 -6.21 -29.84
N ASP A 4 13.27 -4.89 -29.95
CA ASP A 4 12.75 -4.00 -28.90
C ASP A 4 11.23 -4.00 -28.98
N THR A 5 10.59 -5.03 -28.42
CA THR A 5 9.16 -4.96 -28.10
C THR A 5 9.00 -4.43 -26.69
N GLY A 6 9.12 -3.11 -26.55
CA GLY A 6 8.65 -2.34 -25.39
C GLY A 6 7.13 -2.42 -25.22
N ALA A 7 6.64 -3.61 -24.89
CA ALA A 7 5.24 -3.83 -24.54
C ALA A 7 4.95 -3.12 -23.21
N LYS A 8 4.35 -1.93 -23.33
CA LYS A 8 3.76 -1.19 -22.22
C LYS A 8 2.81 -2.12 -21.44
N PRO A 9 2.92 -2.23 -20.10
CA PRO A 9 2.10 -3.16 -19.33
C PRO A 9 0.61 -2.83 -19.50
N PRO A 10 -0.28 -3.86 -19.48
CA PRO A 10 -1.69 -3.68 -19.71
C PRO A 10 -2.28 -2.72 -18.68
N ARG A 11 -2.98 -1.70 -19.17
CA ARG A 11 -3.61 -0.69 -18.33
C ARG A 11 -4.96 -1.25 -17.87
N ILE A 12 -5.13 -1.57 -16.58
CA ILE A 12 -6.45 -1.93 -16.06
C ILE A 12 -7.33 -0.67 -16.04
N THR A 13 -8.22 -0.58 -17.02
CA THR A 13 -9.11 0.58 -17.22
C THR A 13 -10.43 0.47 -16.46
N SER A 14 -10.64 -0.61 -15.69
CA SER A 14 -11.91 -0.85 -15.00
C SER A 14 -11.78 -1.83 -13.84
N VAL A 15 -12.41 -1.48 -12.72
CA VAL A 15 -12.69 -2.40 -11.60
C VAL A 15 -14.09 -2.97 -11.78
N GLU A 16 -14.24 -4.30 -11.71
CA GLU A 16 -15.54 -4.96 -11.76
C GLU A 16 -16.28 -4.80 -10.44
N ILE A 17 -17.52 -4.29 -10.51
CA ILE A 17 -18.35 -4.04 -9.33
C ILE A 17 -19.10 -5.34 -8.94
N GLY A 18 -19.01 -5.71 -7.66
CA GLY A 18 -19.74 -6.86 -7.11
C GLY A 18 -21.28 -6.76 -7.24
N PRO A 19 -22.00 -7.89 -7.24
CA PRO A 19 -23.42 -7.96 -7.59
C PRO A 19 -24.34 -7.12 -6.68
N ARG A 20 -23.99 -6.95 -5.39
CA ARG A 20 -24.75 -6.13 -4.42
C ARG A 20 -24.68 -4.64 -4.75
N THR A 21 -23.49 -4.16 -5.10
CA THR A 21 -23.26 -2.75 -5.45
C THR A 21 -23.92 -2.41 -6.79
N ARG A 22 -23.97 -3.36 -7.74
CA ARG A 22 -24.73 -3.21 -8.99
C ARG A 22 -26.23 -3.06 -8.74
N ALA A 23 -26.80 -3.87 -7.85
CA ALA A 23 -28.21 -3.76 -7.47
C ALA A 23 -28.51 -2.41 -6.82
N LEU A 24 -27.63 -1.90 -5.95
CA LEU A 24 -27.77 -0.58 -5.36
C LEU A 24 -27.72 0.55 -6.40
N CYS A 25 -26.80 0.51 -7.36
CA CYS A 25 -26.73 1.51 -8.44
C CYS A 25 -27.99 1.54 -9.30
N TRP A 26 -28.58 0.38 -9.62
CA TRP A 26 -29.87 0.31 -10.31
C TRP A 26 -31.00 0.95 -9.50
N VAL A 27 -31.11 0.60 -8.21
CA VAL A 27 -32.18 1.10 -7.34
C VAL A 27 -32.08 2.62 -7.17
N PHE A 28 -30.90 3.13 -6.80
CA PHE A 28 -30.70 4.56 -6.61
C PHE A 28 -30.76 5.36 -7.91
N GLY A 29 -30.23 4.80 -9.01
CA GLY A 29 -30.25 5.44 -10.32
C GLY A 29 -31.69 5.66 -10.83
N ILE A 30 -32.54 4.63 -10.79
CA ILE A 30 -33.96 4.75 -11.19
C ILE A 30 -34.69 5.73 -10.26
N ALA A 31 -34.46 5.65 -8.95
CA ALA A 31 -35.13 6.53 -7.98
C ALA A 31 -34.77 8.01 -8.22
N LEU A 32 -33.50 8.32 -8.49
CA LEU A 32 -33.04 9.69 -8.74
C LEU A 32 -33.53 10.25 -10.07
N VAL A 33 -33.55 9.44 -11.14
CA VAL A 33 -34.09 9.88 -12.45
C VAL A 33 -35.58 10.12 -12.38
N THR A 34 -36.34 9.23 -11.70
CA THR A 34 -37.79 9.42 -11.55
C THR A 34 -38.11 10.64 -10.68
N ALA A 35 -37.42 10.82 -9.55
CA ALA A 35 -37.55 12.00 -8.70
C ALA A 35 -37.17 13.30 -9.44
N GLY A 36 -36.05 13.30 -10.17
CA GLY A 36 -35.63 14.44 -10.98
C GLY A 36 -36.62 14.74 -12.12
N GLY A 37 -37.16 13.72 -12.78
CA GLY A 37 -38.17 13.87 -13.81
C GLY A 37 -39.47 14.49 -13.30
N VAL A 38 -39.95 14.06 -12.12
CA VAL A 38 -41.14 14.66 -11.48
C VAL A 38 -40.86 16.09 -11.00
N ALA A 39 -39.70 16.32 -10.39
CA ALA A 39 -39.30 17.65 -9.89
C ALA A 39 -39.18 18.69 -11.01
N ALA A 40 -38.90 18.28 -12.25
CA ALA A 40 -38.82 19.18 -13.40
C ALA A 40 -40.14 19.90 -13.72
N PHE A 41 -41.27 19.31 -13.34
CA PHE A 41 -42.60 19.86 -13.60
C PHE A 41 -43.24 20.52 -12.38
N VAL A 42 -42.67 20.32 -11.19
CA VAL A 42 -43.26 20.77 -9.92
C VAL A 42 -42.39 21.81 -9.20
N SER A 43 -41.08 21.81 -9.43
CA SER A 43 -40.14 22.67 -8.69
C SER A 43 -39.56 23.79 -9.56
N ASP A 44 -39.49 24.98 -9.01
CA ASP A 44 -38.78 26.12 -9.62
C ASP A 44 -37.25 25.98 -9.52
N ASN A 45 -36.75 25.02 -8.74
CA ASN A 45 -35.32 24.78 -8.57
C ASN A 45 -34.76 23.91 -9.72
N GLN A 46 -34.52 24.55 -10.86
CA GLN A 46 -33.97 23.86 -12.03
C GLN A 46 -32.58 23.27 -11.78
N ALA A 47 -31.77 23.88 -10.89
CA ALA A 47 -30.44 23.39 -10.57
C ALA A 47 -30.49 22.05 -9.81
N GLY A 48 -31.35 21.93 -8.80
CA GLY A 48 -31.53 20.70 -8.05
C GLY A 48 -32.10 19.57 -8.91
N THR A 49 -33.09 19.87 -9.73
CA THR A 49 -33.70 18.92 -10.67
C THR A 49 -32.68 18.37 -11.68
N THR A 50 -31.89 19.26 -12.29
CA THR A 50 -30.87 18.85 -13.26
C THR A 50 -29.80 17.99 -12.62
N ALA A 51 -29.37 18.33 -11.39
CA ALA A 51 -28.42 17.51 -10.64
C ALA A 51 -28.96 16.09 -10.39
N LEU A 52 -30.22 15.94 -9.95
CA LEU A 52 -30.83 14.63 -9.69
C LEU A 52 -30.86 13.74 -10.94
N VAL A 53 -31.22 14.30 -12.09
CA VAL A 53 -31.25 13.57 -13.37
C VAL A 53 -29.83 13.17 -13.80
N LEU A 54 -28.84 14.06 -13.66
CA LEU A 54 -27.45 13.77 -14.02
C LEU A 54 -26.83 12.69 -13.11
N PHE A 55 -27.02 12.78 -11.78
CA PHE A 55 -26.53 11.77 -10.84
C PHE A 55 -27.22 10.42 -11.03
N GLY A 56 -28.54 10.42 -11.25
CA GLY A 56 -29.29 9.20 -11.53
C GLY A 56 -28.87 8.53 -12.85
N GLY A 57 -28.66 9.34 -13.90
CA GLY A 57 -28.15 8.87 -15.19
C GLY A 57 -26.73 8.29 -15.09
N LEU A 58 -25.85 8.92 -14.30
CA LEU A 58 -24.50 8.41 -14.04
C LEU A 58 -24.53 7.05 -13.32
N LEU A 59 -25.39 6.88 -12.31
CA LEU A 59 -25.53 5.60 -11.60
C LEU A 59 -26.08 4.49 -12.50
N LEU A 60 -27.04 4.80 -13.38
CA LEU A 60 -27.55 3.84 -14.35
C LEU A 60 -26.49 3.46 -15.38
N PHE A 61 -25.72 4.45 -15.84
CA PHE A 61 -24.59 4.20 -16.72
C PHE A 61 -23.57 3.25 -16.07
N ILE A 62 -23.17 3.49 -14.82
CA ILE A 62 -22.28 2.62 -14.05
C ILE A 62 -22.87 1.21 -13.85
N ALA A 63 -24.19 1.12 -13.62
CA ALA A 63 -24.88 -0.16 -13.44
C ALA A 63 -24.94 -0.99 -14.73
N ILE A 64 -25.03 -0.32 -15.88
CA ILE A 64 -25.06 -0.92 -17.22
C ILE A 64 -23.66 -1.32 -17.70
N THR A 65 -22.67 -0.44 -17.56
CA THR A 65 -21.31 -0.68 -18.08
C THR A 65 -20.50 -1.67 -17.24
N GLN A 66 -20.97 -2.02 -16.03
CA GLN A 66 -20.31 -2.92 -15.08
C GLN A 66 -18.89 -2.50 -14.65
N ARG A 67 -18.44 -1.33 -15.09
CA ARG A 67 -17.06 -0.87 -15.03
C ARG A 67 -17.09 0.60 -14.66
N VAL A 68 -16.47 0.95 -13.54
CA VAL A 68 -16.23 2.36 -13.20
C VAL A 68 -15.16 2.87 -14.16
N PRO A 69 -15.45 3.90 -14.99
CA PRO A 69 -14.42 4.50 -15.82
C PRO A 69 -13.45 5.27 -14.92
N LEU A 70 -12.22 4.76 -14.77
CA LEU A 70 -11.16 5.39 -13.99
C LEU A 70 -10.45 6.53 -14.75
N LEU A 71 -10.87 6.80 -15.99
CA LEU A 71 -10.35 7.89 -16.81
C LEU A 71 -11.52 8.75 -17.28
N ILE A 72 -11.66 9.94 -16.70
CA ILE A 72 -12.65 10.93 -17.13
C ILE A 72 -11.88 12.07 -17.80
N GLU A 73 -12.01 12.20 -19.13
CA GLU A 73 -11.49 13.32 -19.89
C GLU A 73 -12.62 14.33 -20.13
N VAL A 74 -12.49 15.54 -19.56
CA VAL A 74 -13.40 16.67 -19.83
C VAL A 74 -12.58 17.84 -20.36
N GLY A 75 -12.65 18.08 -21.66
CA GLY A 75 -11.86 19.13 -22.31
C GLY A 75 -10.35 18.85 -22.20
N THR A 76 -9.60 19.77 -21.59
CA THR A 76 -8.16 19.58 -21.31
C THR A 76 -7.88 18.97 -19.94
N ALA A 77 -8.91 18.82 -19.09
CA ALA A 77 -8.77 18.24 -17.77
C ALA A 77 -8.88 16.72 -17.87
N LYS A 78 -7.80 16.03 -17.51
CA LYS A 78 -7.75 14.58 -17.38
C LYS A 78 -7.78 14.23 -15.90
N LEU A 79 -8.88 13.62 -15.45
CA LEU A 79 -8.93 13.00 -14.13
C LEU A 79 -8.59 11.52 -14.31
N ASP A 80 -7.30 11.21 -14.10
CA ASP A 80 -6.77 9.84 -14.15
C ASP A 80 -6.78 9.26 -12.73
N THR A 81 -7.76 8.41 -12.46
CA THR A 81 -7.87 7.60 -11.23
C THR A 81 -7.37 6.17 -11.48
N SER A 82 -6.79 5.89 -12.66
CA SER A 82 -6.23 4.57 -12.95
C SER A 82 -4.98 4.35 -12.10
N TYR A 83 -4.99 3.28 -11.32
CA TYR A 83 -3.82 2.80 -10.60
C TYR A 83 -2.86 2.16 -11.62
N TYR A 84 -1.58 2.54 -11.61
CA TYR A 84 -0.56 1.85 -12.40
C TYR A 84 -0.22 0.50 -11.73
N GLU A 85 -0.68 -0.60 -12.32
CA GLU A 85 -0.30 -1.98 -11.99
C GLU A 85 1.13 -2.31 -12.49
N ALA A 86 2.05 -1.34 -12.38
CA ALA A 86 3.47 -1.61 -12.62
C ALA A 86 4.08 -2.44 -11.50
N SER A 87 3.41 -2.56 -10.34
CA SER A 87 3.85 -3.45 -9.27
C SER A 87 3.75 -4.89 -9.70
N ASP A 88 2.68 -5.33 -10.36
CA ASP A 88 2.50 -6.76 -10.60
C ASP A 88 3.34 -7.23 -11.77
N SER A 89 3.68 -6.38 -12.74
CA SER A 89 4.62 -6.70 -13.83
C SER A 89 6.09 -6.58 -13.45
N VAL A 90 6.48 -5.67 -12.54
CA VAL A 90 7.85 -5.63 -11.98
C VAL A 90 8.03 -6.71 -10.90
N PHE A 91 6.95 -7.08 -10.22
CA PHE A 91 6.90 -8.18 -9.27
C PHE A 91 6.74 -9.52 -9.99
N GLU A 92 6.08 -9.62 -11.14
CA GLU A 92 6.09 -10.78 -12.05
C GLU A 92 7.42 -10.89 -12.77
N ALA A 93 7.96 -9.82 -13.36
CA ALA A 93 9.32 -9.85 -13.91
C ALA A 93 10.37 -10.14 -12.83
N GLY A 94 10.14 -9.69 -11.58
CA GLY A 94 10.95 -10.06 -10.42
C GLY A 94 10.75 -11.52 -9.98
N ARG A 95 9.53 -12.04 -10.05
CA ARG A 95 9.15 -13.43 -9.72
C ARG A 95 9.65 -14.41 -10.80
N ASP A 96 9.65 -13.99 -12.07
CA ASP A 96 10.10 -14.73 -13.24
C ASP A 96 11.63 -14.68 -13.38
N ALA A 97 12.27 -13.55 -13.03
CA ALA A 97 13.72 -13.49 -12.87
C ALA A 97 14.21 -14.29 -11.65
N THR A 98 13.34 -14.53 -10.65
CA THR A 98 13.61 -15.43 -9.52
C THR A 98 13.30 -16.89 -9.87
N ALA A 99 12.58 -17.17 -10.97
CA ALA A 99 12.20 -18.53 -11.38
C ALA A 99 13.29 -19.28 -12.17
N ALA A 100 14.39 -18.61 -12.55
CA ALA A 100 15.41 -19.17 -13.47
C ALA A 100 16.75 -19.55 -12.81
N ASP A 101 16.92 -19.43 -11.49
CA ASP A 101 18.08 -19.97 -10.76
C ASP A 101 17.67 -20.26 -9.31
N PRO A 102 18.32 -21.24 -8.66
CA PRO A 102 17.66 -22.29 -7.89
C PRO A 102 16.83 -21.70 -6.76
N GLU A 103 15.70 -22.35 -6.49
CA GLU A 103 15.03 -22.41 -5.18
C GLU A 103 15.87 -21.71 -4.11
N ILE A 104 15.64 -20.40 -3.91
CA ILE A 104 15.98 -19.79 -2.63
C ILE A 104 15.07 -20.57 -1.71
N GLU A 105 15.64 -21.62 -1.12
CA GLU A 105 15.11 -22.34 0.01
C GLU A 105 14.74 -21.23 0.99
N LEU A 106 13.46 -20.81 0.93
CA LEU A 106 12.88 -19.97 1.96
C LEU A 106 13.05 -20.84 3.18
N ALA A 107 14.10 -20.54 3.94
CA ALA A 107 14.45 -21.27 5.13
C ALA A 107 13.14 -21.52 5.86
N SER A 108 12.89 -22.80 6.12
CA SER A 108 11.66 -23.29 6.74
C SER A 108 11.17 -22.30 7.79
N PRO A 109 9.86 -21.99 7.88
CA PRO A 109 9.31 -20.97 8.81
C PRO A 109 9.68 -21.17 10.29
N ASP A 110 10.36 -22.28 10.62
CA ASP A 110 10.93 -22.64 11.91
C ASP A 110 12.38 -22.18 12.16
N SER A 111 13.12 -21.64 11.19
CA SER A 111 14.37 -20.92 11.50
C SER A 111 14.02 -19.50 11.95
N ALA A 112 13.45 -19.37 13.15
CA ALA A 112 13.16 -18.08 13.74
C ALA A 112 14.44 -17.25 13.75
N VAL A 113 14.51 -16.22 12.89
CA VAL A 113 15.59 -15.23 12.91
C VAL A 113 15.67 -14.72 14.35
N SER A 114 16.83 -14.90 14.98
CA SER A 114 17.01 -14.56 16.39
C SER A 114 16.56 -13.12 16.63
N GLU A 115 15.97 -12.85 17.79
CA GLU A 115 15.63 -11.47 18.18
C GLU A 115 16.85 -10.54 18.07
N ALA A 116 18.05 -11.07 18.35
CA ALA A 116 19.30 -10.33 18.20
C ALA A 116 19.60 -9.98 16.73
N ASP A 117 19.39 -10.92 15.81
CA ASP A 117 19.63 -10.71 14.38
C ASP A 117 18.60 -9.75 13.79
N ARG A 118 17.32 -9.89 14.17
CA ARG A 118 16.26 -8.93 13.81
C ARG A 118 16.61 -7.52 14.26
N ARG A 119 17.05 -7.36 15.51
CA ARG A 119 17.46 -6.06 16.06
C ARG A 119 18.66 -5.48 15.34
N ARG A 120 19.63 -6.32 14.92
CA ARG A 120 20.78 -5.89 14.09
C ARG A 120 20.31 -5.33 12.76
N VAL A 121 19.48 -6.07 12.03
CA VAL A 121 18.94 -5.67 10.72
C VAL A 121 18.08 -4.41 10.85
N LEU A 122 17.17 -4.38 11.82
CA LEU A 122 16.24 -3.26 12.02
C LEU A 122 16.92 -1.98 12.51
N GLY A 123 18.06 -2.08 13.18
CA GLY A 123 18.90 -0.94 13.57
C GLY A 123 19.82 -0.41 12.46
N SER A 124 19.96 -1.15 11.35
CA SER A 124 20.91 -0.81 10.28
C SER A 124 20.34 0.20 9.27
N PRO A 125 21.18 1.09 8.69
CA PRO A 125 20.72 2.08 7.73
C PRO A 125 20.76 1.58 6.28
N TYR A 126 19.66 1.75 5.55
CA TYR A 126 19.49 1.32 4.17
C TYR A 126 19.22 2.50 3.22
N ARG A 127 19.72 2.39 1.98
CA ARG A 127 19.46 3.37 0.93
C ARG A 127 18.00 3.32 0.48
N GLY A 128 17.45 4.44 0.02
CA GLY A 128 16.05 4.53 -0.42
C GLY A 128 15.62 3.46 -1.44
N ALA A 129 16.48 3.06 -2.39
CA ALA A 129 16.17 1.99 -3.33
C ALA A 129 16.01 0.61 -2.66
N VAL A 130 16.88 0.29 -1.69
CA VAL A 130 16.83 -0.95 -0.91
C VAL A 130 15.63 -0.93 0.03
N ALA A 131 15.41 0.18 0.72
CA ALA A 131 14.26 0.41 1.59
C ALA A 131 12.92 0.26 0.84
N ALA A 132 12.79 0.86 -0.34
CA ALA A 132 11.59 0.73 -1.17
C ALA A 132 11.34 -0.73 -1.59
N ARG A 133 12.40 -1.45 -2.00
CA ARG A 133 12.32 -2.87 -2.36
C ARG A 133 11.90 -3.74 -1.19
N ALA A 134 12.53 -3.58 -0.03
CA ALA A 134 12.24 -4.36 1.17
C ALA A 134 10.83 -4.08 1.73
N ALA A 135 10.36 -2.83 1.67
CA ALA A 135 8.98 -2.49 2.03
C ALA A 135 7.95 -2.92 0.96
N GLY A 136 8.38 -3.30 -0.25
CA GLY A 136 7.50 -3.65 -1.36
C GLY A 136 6.68 -2.45 -1.86
N ILE A 137 7.28 -1.27 -1.91
CA ILE A 137 6.69 -0.02 -2.41
C ILE A 137 7.54 0.58 -3.53
N THR A 138 6.96 1.47 -4.32
CA THR A 138 7.73 2.21 -5.33
C THR A 138 8.62 3.26 -4.68
N TYR A 139 9.73 3.61 -5.34
CA TYR A 139 10.58 4.71 -4.89
C TYR A 139 9.82 6.05 -4.82
N ARG A 140 8.82 6.26 -5.69
CA ARG A 140 7.96 7.45 -5.64
C ARG A 140 7.07 7.49 -4.41
N GLN A 141 6.49 6.34 -4.01
CA GLN A 141 5.72 6.25 -2.77
C GLN A 141 6.61 6.54 -1.56
N LEU A 142 7.82 5.95 -1.53
CA LEU A 142 8.81 6.25 -0.50
C LEU A 142 9.16 7.74 -0.46
N ASP A 143 9.47 8.37 -1.60
CA ASP A 143 9.80 9.79 -1.67
C ASP A 143 8.62 10.66 -1.22
N TYR A 144 7.42 10.36 -1.69
CA TYR A 144 6.21 11.08 -1.31
C TYR A 144 5.91 10.97 0.19
N TRP A 145 5.97 9.76 0.76
CA TRP A 145 5.76 9.54 2.20
C TRP A 145 6.85 10.18 3.06
N ALA A 146 8.10 10.19 2.59
CA ALA A 146 9.20 10.86 3.26
C ALA A 146 9.15 12.39 3.12
N ARG A 147 8.54 12.92 2.05
CA ARG A 147 8.32 14.37 1.86
C ARG A 147 7.12 14.90 2.63
N THR A 148 6.10 14.06 2.84
CA THR A 148 4.89 14.39 3.61
C THR A 148 5.01 14.03 5.09
N GLU A 149 6.19 13.57 5.51
CA GLU A 149 6.54 13.16 6.88
C GLU A 149 5.64 12.04 7.43
N LEU A 150 5.00 11.28 6.55
CA LEU A 150 4.26 10.08 6.96
C LEU A 150 5.22 9.04 7.55
N VAL A 151 6.37 8.84 6.90
CA VAL A 151 7.51 8.10 7.45
C VAL A 151 8.78 8.87 7.11
N SER A 152 9.37 9.48 8.13
CA SER A 152 10.63 10.23 7.98
C SER A 152 11.82 9.31 8.25
N PRO A 153 12.91 9.41 7.46
CA PRO A 153 14.09 8.58 7.66
C PRO A 153 14.80 8.91 8.98
N THR A 154 14.93 7.92 9.87
CA THR A 154 15.53 8.07 11.20
C THR A 154 17.07 8.02 11.16
N ALA A 155 17.64 7.40 10.11
CA ALA A 155 19.09 7.20 9.98
C ALA A 155 19.79 8.16 8.99
N SER A 156 19.16 9.29 8.64
CA SER A 156 19.78 10.27 7.72
C SER A 156 20.99 10.95 8.36
N ALA A 157 22.11 10.99 7.63
CA ALA A 157 23.37 11.53 8.11
C ALA A 157 23.28 13.04 8.38
N ILE A 158 23.78 13.47 9.55
CA ILE A 158 24.03 14.88 9.88
C ILE A 158 25.44 15.18 9.35
N GLY A 159 25.53 15.92 8.24
CA GLY A 159 26.81 16.39 7.71
C GLY A 159 27.21 15.76 6.39
N ASP A 160 26.69 16.30 5.29
CA ASP A 160 27.41 16.59 4.05
C ASP A 160 26.43 17.21 3.04
N GLU A 161 26.95 18.02 2.13
CA GLU A 161 26.21 18.88 1.19
C GLU A 161 25.30 18.09 0.21
N VAL A 162 25.36 16.76 0.22
CA VAL A 162 24.42 15.84 -0.46
C VAL A 162 24.06 14.68 0.48
N ALA A 163 23.35 14.97 1.58
CA ALA A 163 22.83 13.94 2.47
C ALA A 163 21.89 12.97 1.72
N THR A 164 22.38 11.76 1.45
CA THR A 164 21.54 10.69 0.88
C THR A 164 20.58 10.20 1.96
N ARG A 165 19.26 10.21 1.68
CA ARG A 165 18.24 9.70 2.61
C ARG A 165 18.48 8.23 2.91
N ARG A 166 18.75 7.92 4.19
CA ARG A 166 18.93 6.55 4.69
C ARG A 166 17.84 6.23 5.69
N PHE A 167 17.20 5.08 5.50
CA PHE A 167 16.10 4.58 6.32
C PHE A 167 16.64 3.49 7.23
N ALA A 168 16.38 3.58 8.54
CA ALA A 168 16.65 2.46 9.43
C ALA A 168 15.75 1.28 9.04
N GLY A 169 16.16 0.03 9.30
CA GLY A 169 15.29 -1.12 9.03
C GLY A 169 13.93 -1.03 9.74
N ASN A 170 13.86 -0.40 10.92
CA ASN A 170 12.59 -0.02 11.58
C ASN A 170 11.71 0.88 10.69
N ASP A 171 12.29 1.89 10.03
CA ASP A 171 11.54 2.76 9.12
C ASP A 171 10.99 1.94 7.94
N VAL A 172 11.75 0.95 7.46
CA VAL A 172 11.33 0.06 6.37
C VAL A 172 10.11 -0.79 6.78
N VAL A 173 10.07 -1.28 8.03
CA VAL A 173 8.88 -1.96 8.57
C VAL A 173 7.69 -1.02 8.63
N LEU A 174 7.86 0.22 9.09
CA LEU A 174 6.78 1.22 9.11
C LEU A 174 6.26 1.52 7.70
N LEU A 175 7.16 1.67 6.71
CA LEU A 175 6.78 1.84 5.30
C LEU A 175 5.93 0.67 4.78
N ARG A 176 6.31 -0.56 5.14
CA ARG A 176 5.54 -1.77 4.81
C ARG A 176 4.15 -1.74 5.46
N LEU A 177 4.09 -1.41 6.75
CA LEU A 177 2.81 -1.32 7.48
C LEU A 177 1.90 -0.23 6.92
N VAL A 178 2.44 0.94 6.53
CA VAL A 178 1.66 1.97 5.83
C VAL A 178 0.99 1.39 4.58
N LYS A 179 1.74 0.64 3.76
CA LYS A 179 1.19 -0.01 2.57
C LYS A 179 0.06 -0.97 2.93
N GLU A 180 0.26 -1.87 3.90
CA GLU A 180 -0.74 -2.87 4.28
C GLU A 180 -1.99 -2.25 4.92
N LEU A 181 -1.84 -1.16 5.67
CA LEU A 181 -2.96 -0.40 6.24
C LEU A 181 -3.75 0.36 5.16
N LEU A 182 -3.08 0.92 4.15
CA LEU A 182 -3.75 1.50 2.99
C LEU A 182 -4.52 0.44 2.21
N ASP A 183 -3.91 -0.73 1.97
CA ASP A 183 -4.52 -1.83 1.22
C ASP A 183 -5.75 -2.43 1.95
N SER A 184 -5.80 -2.34 3.28
CA SER A 184 -6.97 -2.74 4.08
C SER A 184 -8.06 -1.67 4.19
N GLY A 185 -7.85 -0.49 3.58
CA GLY A 185 -8.84 0.57 3.47
C GLY A 185 -8.88 1.56 4.63
N LEU A 186 -7.84 1.61 5.48
CA LEU A 186 -7.75 2.68 6.49
C LEU A 186 -7.50 4.04 5.81
N SER A 187 -8.10 5.08 6.40
CA SER A 187 -7.83 6.44 5.97
C SER A 187 -6.39 6.87 6.32
N LEU A 188 -5.82 7.77 5.51
CA LEU A 188 -4.47 8.30 5.72
C LEU A 188 -4.29 8.94 7.11
N GLN A 189 -5.35 9.56 7.67
CA GLN A 189 -5.33 10.15 9.00
C GLN A 189 -5.19 9.09 10.10
N GLN A 190 -5.93 7.99 10.00
CA GLN A 190 -5.81 6.86 10.94
C GLN A 190 -4.41 6.23 10.85
N ILE A 191 -3.89 6.08 9.63
CA ILE A 191 -2.55 5.53 9.41
C ILE A 191 -1.50 6.42 10.07
N ARG A 192 -1.58 7.75 9.93
CA ARG A 192 -0.64 8.66 10.60
C ARG A 192 -0.64 8.44 12.13
N HIS A 193 -1.82 8.32 12.73
CA HIS A 193 -1.94 8.06 14.16
C HIS A 193 -1.33 6.70 14.58
N ILE A 194 -1.52 5.66 13.76
CA ILE A 194 -0.92 4.34 13.94
C ILE A 194 0.60 4.42 13.89
N ILE A 195 1.15 5.04 12.85
CA ILE A 195 2.59 5.13 12.65
C ILE A 195 3.25 5.94 13.75
N ASP A 196 2.64 7.04 14.20
CA ASP A 196 3.18 7.84 15.31
C ASP A 196 3.17 7.06 16.64
N THR A 197 2.21 6.15 16.82
CA THR A 197 2.16 5.23 17.97
C THR A 197 3.23 4.14 17.91
N LEU A 198 3.53 3.66 16.70
CA LEU A 198 4.54 2.60 16.48
C LEU A 198 5.98 3.11 16.45
N ARG A 199 6.20 4.39 16.11
CA ARG A 199 7.53 4.99 15.99
C ARG A 199 8.43 4.83 17.23
N PRO A 200 7.95 5.02 18.48
CA PRO A 200 8.78 4.79 19.66
C PRO A 200 8.90 3.31 20.07
N VAL A 201 8.21 2.39 19.39
CA VAL A 201 8.14 0.97 19.77
C VAL A 201 9.28 0.19 19.13
N ASP A 202 9.85 -0.73 19.89
CA ASP A 202 10.86 -1.67 19.40
C ASP A 202 10.19 -2.76 18.55
N LEU A 203 10.15 -2.54 17.23
CA LEU A 203 9.47 -3.44 16.28
C LEU A 203 10.11 -4.83 16.22
N ALA A 204 11.38 -4.99 16.62
CA ALA A 204 12.00 -6.31 16.72
C ALA A 204 11.24 -7.19 17.73
N GLY A 205 10.85 -6.61 18.87
CA GLY A 205 10.15 -7.31 19.95
C GLY A 205 8.64 -7.51 19.73
N LEU A 206 8.08 -7.00 18.63
CA LEU A 206 6.65 -7.11 18.34
C LEU A 206 6.25 -8.37 17.55
N ARG A 207 7.16 -9.33 17.40
CA ARG A 207 6.81 -10.62 16.79
C ARG A 207 5.83 -11.38 17.69
N GLY A 208 4.84 -12.03 17.09
CA GLY A 208 3.65 -12.59 17.71
C GLY A 208 2.55 -11.58 18.04
N MET A 209 2.74 -10.28 17.76
CA MET A 209 1.79 -9.25 18.17
C MET A 209 0.82 -8.85 17.06
N TYR A 210 -0.34 -8.38 17.50
CA TYR A 210 -1.39 -7.81 16.70
C TYR A 210 -1.50 -6.32 16.98
N LEU A 211 -1.61 -5.54 15.91
CA LEU A 211 -2.07 -4.16 15.97
C LEU A 211 -3.59 -4.17 15.82
N VAL A 212 -4.29 -3.59 16.79
CA VAL A 212 -5.73 -3.40 16.74
C VAL A 212 -6.06 -1.92 16.76
N HIS A 213 -6.90 -1.50 15.82
CA HIS A 213 -7.43 -0.15 15.75
C HIS A 213 -8.96 -0.21 15.86
N ASP A 214 -9.52 0.39 16.91
CA ASP A 214 -10.96 0.45 17.18
C ASP A 214 -11.43 1.87 17.56
N ARG A 215 -12.61 2.02 18.17
CA ARG A 215 -13.09 3.34 18.66
C ARG A 215 -12.28 3.91 19.82
N ASN A 216 -11.65 3.05 20.61
CA ASN A 216 -10.87 3.45 21.79
C ASN A 216 -9.43 3.81 21.40
N GLY A 217 -9.03 3.53 20.16
CA GLY A 217 -7.75 3.93 19.59
C GLY A 217 -6.95 2.72 19.13
N ILE A 218 -5.63 2.80 19.33
CA ILE A 218 -4.67 1.81 18.86
C ILE A 218 -4.17 0.99 20.04
N GLN A 219 -4.13 -0.32 19.88
CA GLN A 219 -3.64 -1.26 20.88
C GLN A 219 -2.70 -2.28 20.21
N ILE A 220 -1.65 -2.68 20.92
CA ILE A 220 -0.75 -3.75 20.51
C ILE A 220 -0.93 -4.89 21.52
N THR A 221 -1.32 -6.07 21.06
CA THR A 221 -1.64 -7.22 21.92
C THR A 221 -1.04 -8.52 21.39
N ALA A 222 -0.67 -9.44 22.28
CA ALA A 222 -0.25 -10.79 21.90
C ALA A 222 -1.44 -11.72 21.62
N GLU A 223 -2.62 -11.40 22.13
CA GLU A 223 -3.81 -12.24 22.04
C GLU A 223 -5.04 -11.40 21.65
N ILE A 224 -5.89 -11.96 20.78
CA ILE A 224 -7.16 -11.34 20.38
C ILE A 224 -8.28 -12.11 21.06
N ARG A 225 -8.98 -11.47 21.99
CA ARG A 225 -10.26 -11.98 22.50
C ARG A 225 -11.38 -11.08 21.99
N SER A 226 -12.51 -11.67 21.62
CA SER A 226 -13.63 -10.96 21.00
C SER A 226 -14.27 -9.89 21.90
N THR A 227 -13.97 -9.91 23.20
CA THR A 227 -14.46 -8.95 24.21
C THR A 227 -13.59 -7.70 24.34
N ASP A 228 -12.38 -7.71 23.76
CA ASP A 228 -11.35 -6.73 24.11
C ASP A 228 -11.42 -5.46 23.23
N PHE A 229 -12.25 -5.47 22.19
CA PHE A 229 -12.32 -4.38 21.19
C PHE A 229 -13.75 -3.96 20.85
N SER A 230 -13.91 -2.67 20.57
CA SER A 230 -15.18 -2.11 20.11
C SER A 230 -15.36 -2.32 18.61
N LEU A 231 -16.56 -2.72 18.17
CA LEU A 231 -16.87 -2.84 16.73
C LEU A 231 -17.27 -1.49 16.10
N PRO A 232 -16.89 -1.24 14.83
CA PRO A 232 -15.96 -2.01 13.99
C PRO A 232 -14.48 -1.82 14.40
N SER A 233 -13.66 -2.87 14.24
CA SER A 233 -12.22 -2.83 14.51
C SER A 233 -11.41 -3.37 13.33
N THR A 234 -10.21 -2.85 13.14
CA THR A 234 -9.21 -3.37 12.19
C THR A 234 -8.11 -4.08 12.97
N VAL A 235 -7.80 -5.31 12.58
CA VAL A 235 -6.78 -6.14 13.21
C VAL A 235 -5.73 -6.50 12.17
N VAL A 236 -4.46 -6.21 12.47
CA VAL A 236 -3.32 -6.49 11.59
C VAL A 236 -2.29 -7.30 12.37
N ARG A 237 -1.86 -8.45 11.81
CA ARG A 237 -0.70 -9.18 12.34
C ARG A 237 0.58 -8.48 11.94
N LEU A 238 1.48 -8.26 12.88
CA LEU A 238 2.74 -7.55 12.62
C LEU A 238 3.82 -8.48 12.03
N ASP A 239 3.79 -9.77 12.37
CA ASP A 239 4.83 -10.75 11.99
C ASP A 239 5.10 -10.82 10.48
N PRO A 240 4.08 -10.92 9.60
CA PRO A 240 4.34 -11.08 8.19
C PRO A 240 5.05 -9.85 7.59
N ALA A 241 4.78 -8.66 8.11
CA ALA A 241 5.43 -7.43 7.66
C ALA A 241 6.87 -7.36 8.16
N ILE A 242 7.10 -7.66 9.44
CA ILE A 242 8.43 -7.65 10.07
C ILE A 242 9.33 -8.71 9.42
N ASP A 243 8.87 -9.95 9.34
CA ASP A 243 9.67 -11.09 8.87
C ASP A 243 10.08 -10.90 7.40
N ARG A 244 9.17 -10.42 6.53
CA ARG A 244 9.49 -10.15 5.12
C ARG A 244 10.54 -9.05 4.96
N VAL A 245 10.41 -7.98 5.72
CA VAL A 245 11.38 -6.86 5.67
C VAL A 245 12.73 -7.35 6.17
N VAL A 246 12.78 -8.03 7.31
CA VAL A 246 14.03 -8.56 7.87
C VAL A 246 14.70 -9.52 6.89
N GLN A 247 13.97 -10.50 6.34
CA GLN A 247 14.52 -11.46 5.39
C GLN A 247 15.08 -10.78 4.14
N THR A 248 14.38 -9.77 3.61
CA THR A 248 14.83 -9.06 2.40
C THR A 248 16.07 -8.22 2.66
N LEU A 249 16.14 -7.56 3.82
CA LEU A 249 17.28 -6.74 4.21
C LEU A 249 18.51 -7.59 4.58
N ASP A 250 18.31 -8.69 5.29
CA ASP A 250 19.41 -9.62 5.64
C ASP A 250 20.00 -10.28 4.38
N ALA A 251 19.16 -10.67 3.42
CA ALA A 251 19.63 -11.17 2.12
C ALA A 251 20.45 -10.10 1.35
N PHE A 252 20.06 -8.84 1.46
CA PHE A 252 20.82 -7.73 0.86
C PHE A 252 22.18 -7.53 1.55
N ASP A 253 22.21 -7.56 2.89
CA ASP A 253 23.44 -7.44 3.67
C ASP A 253 24.41 -8.60 3.39
N ALA A 254 23.89 -9.83 3.25
CA ALA A 254 24.67 -11.00 2.89
C ALA A 254 25.29 -10.88 1.48
N PHE A 255 24.52 -10.39 0.51
CA PHE A 255 25.00 -10.15 -0.85
C PHE A 255 26.11 -9.09 -0.88
N ASP A 256 25.90 -7.95 -0.22
CA ASP A 256 26.89 -6.87 -0.16
C ASP A 256 28.20 -7.34 0.51
N ALA A 257 28.11 -8.14 1.57
CA ALA A 257 29.29 -8.72 2.23
C ALA A 257 30.05 -9.69 1.31
N GLY A 258 29.35 -10.52 0.54
CA GLY A 258 29.95 -11.43 -0.45
C GLY A 258 30.73 -10.67 -1.53
N THR A 259 30.11 -9.65 -2.13
CA THR A 259 30.77 -8.84 -3.18
C THR A 259 31.98 -8.06 -2.66
N ALA A 260 31.97 -7.64 -1.38
CA ALA A 260 33.11 -6.97 -0.77
C ALA A 260 34.29 -7.93 -0.57
N ASN A 261 34.04 -9.16 -0.16
CA ASN A 261 35.08 -10.18 0.03
C ASN A 261 35.73 -10.58 -1.31
N GLU A 262 34.94 -10.74 -2.37
CA GLU A 262 35.46 -11.03 -3.72
C GLU A 262 36.36 -9.91 -4.27
N ARG A 263 36.02 -8.64 -4.00
CA ARG A 263 36.85 -7.49 -4.38
C ARG A 263 38.16 -7.41 -3.60
N ALA A 264 38.17 -7.84 -2.34
CA ALA A 264 39.37 -7.84 -1.50
C ALA A 264 40.36 -8.96 -1.86
N GLN A 265 39.90 -10.01 -2.55
CA GLN A 265 40.72 -11.15 -2.97
C GLN A 265 41.31 -11.01 -4.39
N ARG A 266 40.96 -9.94 -5.12
CA ARG A 266 41.54 -9.60 -6.44
C ARG A 266 42.57 -8.49 -6.32
#